data_AF-U2Z3L2-F1
#
_entry.id   AF-U2Z3L2-F1
#
_cell.length_a   1.000
_cell.length_b   1.000
_cell.length_c   1.000
_cell.angle_alpha   90.00
_cell.angle_beta   90.00
_cell.angle_gamma   90.00
#
_symmetry.space_group_name_H-M   'P 1'
#
loop_
_entity.id
_entity.type
_entity.pdbx_description
1 polymer ?
#
loop_
_entity_poly.entity_id
_entity_poly.type
_entity_poly.pdbx_seq_one_letter_code
_entity_poly.pdbx_strand_id
1 'polypeptide(L)'
;MDGEKHDADRFEYLHAFAVLAFILARGPYRGLLFFFAVTPMGAMAAINLPALGGTSITVIDVTVAGLFGLVLLGRDAPTSSLLRPFLPGTPGGYLLLFLVYAAVASAFLPRIFAGDSLVFGIGRGANDDGIALTPLGPGNGNLSQMYRLILGLMIFSVTAALIRRRPDPAHVLKLMVVATTVNVALGLFDILSYAAGLEALMDTFRTANYSMAIGHHMAGMKRMVGGFPEASASDIIPSA
;
A
#
# COMPACT_ATOMS: atom_id res chain seq x y z
N MET A 1 19.23 -20.95 -17.37
CA MET A 1 17.90 -20.37 -17.10
C MET A 1 17.84 -19.63 -15.76
N ASP A 2 18.70 -19.92 -14.77
CA ASP A 2 18.72 -19.17 -13.49
C ASP A 2 19.31 -17.75 -13.57
N GLY A 3 20.19 -17.46 -14.54
CA GLY A 3 20.84 -16.15 -14.66
C GLY A 3 19.94 -15.02 -15.17
N GLU A 4 18.90 -15.34 -15.95
CA GLU A 4 18.02 -14.35 -16.59
C GLU A 4 16.92 -13.85 -15.62
N LYS A 5 16.42 -14.73 -14.75
CA LYS A 5 15.54 -14.34 -13.62
C LYS A 5 16.27 -13.42 -12.63
N HIS A 6 17.54 -13.72 -12.34
CA HIS A 6 18.31 -12.93 -11.38
C HIS A 6 18.57 -11.49 -11.85
N ASP A 7 18.70 -11.25 -13.16
CA ASP A 7 18.94 -9.90 -13.69
C ASP A 7 17.64 -9.09 -13.81
N ALA A 8 16.51 -9.73 -14.13
CA ALA A 8 15.18 -9.09 -14.09
C ALA A 8 14.81 -8.61 -12.68
N ASP A 9 15.09 -9.43 -11.66
CA ASP A 9 14.89 -9.07 -10.25
C ASP A 9 15.74 -7.84 -9.85
N ARG A 10 16.98 -7.72 -10.36
CA ARG A 10 17.87 -6.58 -10.06
C ARG A 10 17.33 -5.24 -10.56
N PHE A 11 16.67 -5.23 -11.72
CA PHE A 11 16.05 -4.01 -12.26
C PHE A 11 14.72 -3.67 -11.56
N GLU A 12 13.92 -4.66 -11.14
CA GLU A 12 12.69 -4.42 -10.39
C GLU A 12 12.98 -3.65 -9.09
N TYR A 13 13.99 -4.06 -8.33
CA TYR A 13 14.31 -3.46 -7.02
C TYR A 13 15.03 -2.11 -7.12
N LEU A 14 15.66 -1.80 -8.26
CA LEU A 14 16.41 -0.55 -8.48
C LEU A 14 15.53 0.69 -8.26
N HIS A 15 14.25 0.61 -8.65
CA HIS A 15 13.29 1.71 -8.53
C HIS A 15 13.02 2.06 -7.07
N ALA A 16 12.86 1.07 -6.19
CA ALA A 16 12.60 1.30 -4.77
C ALA A 16 13.80 1.94 -4.06
N PHE A 17 15.02 1.50 -4.38
CA PHE A 17 16.24 2.12 -3.84
C PHE A 17 16.46 3.53 -4.39
N ALA A 18 16.16 3.78 -5.67
CA ALA A 18 16.23 5.11 -6.26
C ALA A 18 15.21 6.07 -5.62
N VAL A 19 14.00 5.59 -5.35
CA VAL A 19 12.96 6.32 -4.61
C VAL A 19 13.45 6.69 -3.21
N LEU A 20 14.00 5.73 -2.46
CA LEU A 20 14.52 5.97 -1.13
C LEU A 20 15.68 6.98 -1.17
N ALA A 21 16.63 6.81 -2.08
CA ALA A 21 17.76 7.72 -2.26
C ALA A 21 17.31 9.15 -2.62
N PHE A 22 16.30 9.29 -3.47
CA PHE A 22 15.74 10.59 -3.84
C PHE A 22 15.12 11.30 -2.63
N ILE A 23 14.37 10.57 -1.80
CA ILE A 23 13.75 11.11 -0.59
C ILE A 23 14.81 11.54 0.42
N LEU A 24 15.81 10.69 0.65
CA LEU A 24 16.96 11.01 1.51
C LEU A 24 17.70 12.27 1.02
N ALA A 25 17.90 12.42 -0.29
CA ALA A 25 18.61 13.55 -0.87
C ALA A 25 17.81 14.86 -0.88
N ARG A 26 16.48 14.81 -1.06
CA ARG A 26 15.63 16.01 -1.19
C ARG A 26 15.06 16.51 0.15
N GLY A 27 15.16 15.70 1.19
CA GLY A 27 14.67 16.00 2.53
C GLY A 27 13.16 15.77 2.70
N PRO A 28 12.65 15.81 3.95
CA PRO A 28 11.35 15.27 4.30
C PRO A 28 10.16 16.02 3.68
N TYR A 29 10.28 17.33 3.44
CA TYR A 29 9.19 18.14 2.88
C TYR A 29 8.94 17.84 1.39
N ARG A 30 10.01 17.71 0.60
CA ARG A 30 9.90 17.28 -0.81
C ARG A 30 9.63 15.79 -0.93
N GLY A 31 10.17 14.99 -0.02
CA GLY A 31 9.87 13.57 0.08
C GLY A 31 8.39 13.30 0.34
N LEU A 32 7.70 14.16 1.12
CA LEU A 32 6.25 14.04 1.32
C LEU A 32 5.46 14.23 0.00
N LEU A 33 5.83 15.22 -0.81
CA LEU A 33 5.23 15.40 -2.15
C LEU A 33 5.43 14.17 -3.04
N PHE A 34 6.64 13.60 -2.98
CA PHE A 34 6.96 12.39 -3.72
C PHE A 34 6.16 11.18 -3.23
N PHE A 35 5.99 11.01 -1.92
CA PHE A 35 5.13 9.97 -1.35
C PHE A 35 3.71 10.06 -1.91
N PHE A 36 3.08 11.24 -1.91
CA PHE A 36 1.73 11.41 -2.48
C PHE A 36 1.67 11.10 -3.98
N ALA A 37 2.76 11.29 -4.73
CA ALA A 37 2.83 10.89 -6.14
C ALA A 37 2.94 9.36 -6.32
N VAL A 38 3.58 8.66 -5.38
CA VAL A 38 3.79 7.21 -5.43
C VAL A 38 2.62 6.42 -4.81
N THR A 39 1.88 6.99 -3.87
CA THR A 39 0.75 6.32 -3.20
C THR A 39 -0.23 5.64 -4.17
N PRO A 40 -0.56 6.20 -5.35
CA PRO A 40 -1.43 5.52 -6.32
C PRO A 40 -0.85 4.23 -6.94
N MET A 41 0.45 3.96 -6.76
CA MET A 41 1.16 2.76 -7.22
C MET A 41 1.25 1.70 -6.10
N GLY A 42 0.15 1.45 -5.39
CA GLY A 42 0.11 0.55 -4.24
C GLY A 42 0.35 -0.94 -4.52
N ALA A 43 0.35 -1.37 -5.77
CA ALA A 43 0.66 -2.74 -6.21
C ALA A 43 2.13 -2.91 -6.66
N MET A 44 2.94 -1.85 -6.62
CA MET A 44 4.34 -1.93 -7.01
C MET A 44 5.17 -2.50 -5.86
N ALA A 45 5.76 -3.67 -6.07
CA ALA A 45 6.68 -4.29 -5.12
C ALA A 45 8.03 -3.56 -5.12
N ALA A 46 8.56 -3.36 -3.92
CA ALA A 46 9.95 -3.01 -3.68
C ALA A 46 10.80 -4.24 -3.38
N ILE A 47 10.25 -5.24 -2.69
CA ILE A 47 10.89 -6.54 -2.44
C ILE A 47 9.79 -7.60 -2.39
N ASN A 48 9.93 -8.66 -3.17
CA ASN A 48 9.06 -9.82 -3.08
C ASN A 48 9.63 -10.84 -2.08
N LEU A 49 8.79 -11.33 -1.16
CA LEU A 49 9.18 -12.28 -0.11
C LEU A 49 8.36 -13.59 -0.23
N PRO A 50 8.63 -14.43 -1.24
CA PRO A 50 7.90 -15.67 -1.48
C PRO A 50 7.93 -16.61 -0.26
N ALA A 51 9.07 -16.67 0.43
CA ALA A 51 9.29 -17.51 1.61
C ALA A 51 8.48 -17.07 2.86
N LEU A 52 7.93 -15.84 2.87
CA LEU A 52 7.09 -15.31 3.95
C LEU A 52 5.62 -15.30 3.53
N GLY A 53 5.17 -16.42 2.94
CA GLY A 53 3.78 -16.63 2.56
C GLY A 53 3.30 -15.75 1.41
N GLY A 54 4.17 -15.46 0.44
CA GLY A 54 3.83 -14.68 -0.76
C GLY A 54 3.61 -13.19 -0.49
N THR A 55 4.22 -12.63 0.56
CA THR A 55 4.11 -11.21 0.90
C THR A 55 5.09 -10.37 0.07
N SER A 56 4.79 -9.08 -0.10
CA SER A 56 5.66 -8.11 -0.75
C SER A 56 5.81 -6.89 0.14
N ILE A 57 7.04 -6.41 0.26
CA ILE A 57 7.28 -5.03 0.69
C ILE A 57 7.07 -4.17 -0.54
N THR A 58 6.16 -3.20 -0.46
CA THR A 58 5.82 -2.31 -1.58
C THR A 58 6.70 -1.06 -1.59
N VAL A 59 6.67 -0.32 -2.70
CA VAL A 59 7.36 0.99 -2.78
C VAL A 59 6.78 1.98 -1.77
N ILE A 60 5.48 1.87 -1.44
CA ILE A 60 4.83 2.65 -0.38
C ILE A 60 5.52 2.36 0.97
N ASP A 61 5.74 1.10 1.30
CA ASP A 61 6.32 0.69 2.57
C ASP A 61 7.73 1.27 2.78
N VAL A 62 8.58 1.17 1.74
CA VAL A 62 9.94 1.72 1.75
C VAL A 62 9.93 3.25 1.86
N THR A 63 9.00 3.89 1.14
CA THR A 63 8.85 5.36 1.15
C THR A 63 8.42 5.86 2.53
N VAL A 64 7.45 5.20 3.16
CA VAL A 64 6.97 5.52 4.51
C VAL A 64 8.09 5.32 5.53
N ALA A 65 8.80 4.18 5.49
CA ALA A 65 9.91 3.90 6.39
C ALA A 65 11.04 4.92 6.23
N GLY A 66 11.39 5.29 5.00
CA GLY A 66 12.40 6.31 4.69
C GLY A 66 12.03 7.70 5.21
N LEU A 67 10.78 8.13 4.98
CA LEU A 67 10.28 9.41 5.49
C LEU A 67 10.22 9.44 7.01
N PHE A 68 9.75 8.36 7.63
CA PHE A 68 9.72 8.24 9.07
C PHE A 68 11.14 8.31 9.65
N GLY A 69 12.09 7.57 9.07
CA GLY A 69 13.50 7.61 9.44
C GLY A 69 14.12 9.01 9.30
N LEU A 70 13.83 9.73 8.21
CA LEU A 70 14.32 11.11 8.02
C LEU A 70 13.80 12.08 9.08
N VAL A 71 12.53 11.97 9.46
CA VAL A 71 11.97 12.85 10.48
C VAL A 71 12.41 12.44 11.88
N LEU A 72 12.58 11.13 12.13
CA LEU A 72 13.03 10.59 13.41
C LEU A 72 14.51 10.92 13.69
N LEU A 73 15.37 10.77 12.69
CA LEU A 73 16.81 11.00 12.79
C LEU A 73 17.22 12.43 12.43
N GLY A 74 16.29 13.24 11.92
CA GLY A 74 16.52 14.62 11.52
C GLY A 74 16.87 15.49 12.72
N ARG A 75 17.95 16.27 12.62
CA ARG A 75 18.36 17.20 13.69
C ARG A 75 17.36 18.34 13.91
N ASP A 76 16.61 18.69 12.88
CA ASP A 76 15.64 19.79 12.90
C ASP A 76 14.31 19.40 13.59
N ALA A 77 14.26 18.20 14.16
CA ALA A 77 13.03 17.49 14.49
C ALA A 77 13.12 16.82 15.87
N PRO A 78 12.56 17.41 16.95
CA PRO A 78 12.42 16.67 18.19
C PRO A 78 11.56 15.43 17.93
N THR A 79 11.98 14.26 18.42
CA THR A 79 11.21 13.00 18.34
C THR A 79 9.80 13.15 18.90
N SER A 80 9.62 14.05 19.87
CA SER A 80 8.32 14.46 20.40
C SER A 80 7.35 15.01 19.35
N SER A 81 7.85 15.52 18.21
CA SER A 81 7.02 15.96 17.09
C SER A 81 6.24 14.81 16.44
N LEU A 82 6.82 13.60 16.42
CA LEU A 82 6.19 12.40 15.89
C LEU A 82 5.18 11.80 16.88
N LEU A 83 5.39 12.01 18.19
CA LEU A 83 4.53 11.47 19.25
C LEU A 83 3.35 12.38 19.59
N ARG A 84 3.51 13.70 19.42
CA ARG A 84 2.48 14.70 19.75
C ARG A 84 1.12 14.46 19.07
N PRO A 85 1.03 13.96 17.81
CA PRO A 85 -0.23 13.61 17.18
C PRO A 85 -0.98 12.44 17.83
N PHE A 86 -0.35 11.69 18.75
CA PHE A 86 -0.93 10.51 19.41
C PHE A 86 -1.37 10.78 20.85
N LEU A 87 -1.32 12.03 21.32
CA LEU A 87 -1.78 12.39 22.66
C LEU A 87 -3.28 12.10 22.83
N PRO A 88 -3.76 11.78 24.05
CA PRO A 88 -5.18 11.58 24.32
C PRO A 88 -6.03 12.77 23.83
N GLY A 89 -7.18 12.49 23.22
CA GLY A 89 -8.09 13.51 22.67
C GLY A 89 -7.68 14.10 21.32
N THR A 90 -6.59 13.63 20.71
CA THR A 90 -6.21 14.01 19.34
C THR A 90 -6.65 12.96 18.31
N PRO A 91 -6.77 13.32 17.01
CA PRO A 91 -7.10 12.36 15.96
C PRO A 91 -6.17 11.15 15.91
N GLY A 92 -4.86 11.34 16.09
CA GLY A 92 -3.92 10.21 16.13
C GLY A 92 -4.05 9.37 17.40
N GLY A 93 -4.42 9.96 18.53
CA GLY A 93 -4.76 9.20 19.74
C GLY A 93 -5.88 8.18 19.50
N TYR A 94 -6.91 8.56 18.75
CA TYR A 94 -7.98 7.64 18.34
C TYR A 94 -7.50 6.58 17.35
N LEU A 95 -6.62 6.93 16.41
CA LEU A 95 -5.99 5.96 15.51
C LEU A 95 -5.13 4.93 16.25
N LEU A 96 -4.40 5.37 17.29
CA LEU A 96 -3.63 4.48 18.15
C LEU A 96 -4.52 3.55 18.96
N LEU A 97 -5.62 4.06 19.51
CA LEU A 97 -6.62 3.24 20.19
C LEU A 97 -7.22 2.20 19.24
N PHE A 98 -7.53 2.60 18.01
CA PHE A 98 -8.00 1.69 16.96
C PHE A 98 -6.97 0.61 16.62
N LEU A 99 -5.68 0.95 16.53
CA LEU A 99 -4.61 -0.05 16.33
C LEU A 99 -4.57 -1.06 17.48
N VAL A 100 -4.65 -0.60 18.73
CA VAL A 100 -4.69 -1.49 19.91
C VAL A 100 -5.92 -2.39 19.85
N TYR A 101 -7.09 -1.83 19.55
CA TYR A 101 -8.31 -2.59 19.37
C TYR A 101 -8.16 -3.64 18.25
N ALA A 102 -7.63 -3.26 17.09
CA ALA A 102 -7.39 -4.16 15.97
C ALA A 102 -6.41 -5.29 16.34
N ALA A 103 -5.35 -4.99 17.11
CA ALA A 103 -4.38 -5.98 17.56
C ALA A 103 -5.01 -7.02 18.49
N VAL A 104 -5.81 -6.56 19.45
CA VAL A 104 -6.58 -7.45 20.35
C VAL A 104 -7.60 -8.24 19.52
N ALA A 105 -8.40 -7.58 18.70
CA ALA A 105 -9.41 -8.23 17.89
C ALA A 105 -8.80 -9.32 17.01
N SER A 106 -7.71 -9.01 16.31
CA SER A 106 -7.02 -9.92 15.42
C SER A 106 -6.35 -11.10 16.14
N ALA A 107 -5.98 -10.96 17.41
CA ALA A 107 -5.39 -12.04 18.19
C ALA A 107 -6.45 -12.96 18.83
N PHE A 108 -7.59 -12.40 19.26
CA PHE A 108 -8.58 -13.12 20.06
C PHE A 108 -9.81 -13.58 19.26
N LEU A 109 -10.36 -12.77 18.35
CA LEU A 109 -11.58 -13.14 17.60
C LEU A 109 -11.41 -14.42 16.76
N PRO A 110 -10.30 -14.63 16.02
CA PRO A 110 -10.15 -15.88 15.27
C PRO A 110 -10.16 -17.14 16.14
N ARG A 111 -9.79 -17.01 17.44
CA ARG A 111 -9.81 -18.12 18.39
C ARG A 111 -11.17 -18.31 19.02
N ILE A 112 -11.90 -17.23 19.28
CA ILE A 112 -13.26 -17.26 19.85
C ILE A 112 -14.24 -17.88 18.85
N PHE A 113 -14.10 -17.55 17.56
CA PHE A 113 -14.96 -18.04 16.49
C PHE A 113 -14.34 -19.20 15.69
N ALA A 114 -13.34 -19.89 16.29
CA ALA A 114 -12.69 -21.02 15.65
C ALA A 114 -13.71 -22.14 15.43
N GLY A 115 -13.92 -22.53 14.17
CA GLY A 115 -14.88 -23.57 13.78
C GLY A 115 -16.30 -23.07 13.46
N ASP A 116 -16.65 -21.84 13.86
CA ASP A 116 -17.99 -21.25 13.65
C ASP A 116 -18.05 -20.32 12.43
N SER A 117 -16.91 -20.05 11.79
CA SER A 117 -16.82 -19.13 10.64
C SER A 117 -15.83 -19.63 9.61
N LEU A 118 -16.21 -19.55 8.34
CA LEU A 118 -15.37 -19.86 7.19
C LEU A 118 -14.87 -18.55 6.55
N VAL A 119 -13.60 -18.52 6.15
CA VAL A 119 -12.97 -17.39 5.47
C VAL A 119 -12.28 -17.83 4.18
N PHE A 120 -12.22 -16.91 3.23
CA PHE A 120 -11.48 -17.10 1.99
C PHE A 120 -9.97 -17.05 2.24
N GLY A 121 -9.24 -18.08 1.80
CA GLY A 121 -7.79 -18.09 1.85
C GLY A 121 -7.20 -16.98 0.95
N ILE A 122 -6.28 -16.17 1.49
CA ILE A 122 -5.66 -15.04 0.76
C ILE A 122 -4.38 -15.49 0.01
N GLY A 123 -3.87 -16.68 0.28
CA GLY A 123 -2.62 -17.19 -0.31
C GLY A 123 -2.78 -17.65 -1.76
N ARG A 124 -1.79 -17.32 -2.61
CA ARG A 124 -1.75 -17.73 -4.03
C ARG A 124 -1.80 -19.26 -4.18
N GLY A 125 -1.05 -20.00 -3.37
CA GLY A 125 -1.10 -21.48 -3.34
C GLY A 125 -2.32 -22.10 -2.65
N ALA A 126 -3.18 -21.30 -2.01
CA ALA A 126 -4.44 -21.79 -1.45
C ALA A 126 -5.60 -21.68 -2.46
N ASN A 127 -5.40 -21.02 -3.61
CA ASN A 127 -6.42 -20.77 -4.62
C ASN A 127 -6.07 -21.30 -6.01
N ASP A 128 -4.98 -22.07 -6.16
CA ASP A 128 -4.62 -22.67 -7.46
C ASP A 128 -5.71 -23.66 -7.95
N ASP A 129 -6.51 -24.24 -7.04
CA ASP A 129 -7.65 -25.13 -7.34
C ASP A 129 -9.04 -24.50 -7.05
N GLY A 130 -9.10 -23.17 -6.84
CA GLY A 130 -10.35 -22.42 -6.58
C GLY A 130 -10.44 -21.81 -5.18
N ILE A 131 -11.54 -21.10 -4.91
CA ILE A 131 -11.75 -20.36 -3.66
C ILE A 131 -11.87 -21.33 -2.47
N ALA A 132 -10.77 -21.62 -1.80
CA ALA A 132 -10.75 -22.53 -0.65
C ALA A 132 -11.28 -21.83 0.61
N LEU A 133 -12.45 -22.27 1.07
CA LEU A 133 -13.00 -21.89 2.37
C LEU A 133 -12.22 -22.61 3.46
N THR A 134 -11.48 -21.86 4.26
CA THR A 134 -10.72 -22.39 5.40
C THR A 134 -11.38 -21.94 6.70
N PRO A 135 -11.40 -22.77 7.76
CA PRO A 135 -11.86 -22.33 9.07
C PRO A 135 -11.13 -21.07 9.53
N LEU A 136 -11.87 -20.16 10.17
CA LEU A 136 -11.31 -18.94 10.71
C LEU A 136 -10.21 -19.27 11.72
N GLY A 137 -9.01 -18.80 11.44
CA GLY A 137 -7.83 -18.98 12.27
C GLY A 137 -6.87 -17.81 12.11
N PRO A 138 -5.90 -17.67 13.02
CA PRO A 138 -4.84 -16.68 12.87
C PRO A 138 -4.04 -16.99 11.60
N GLY A 139 -4.10 -16.11 10.61
CA GLY A 139 -3.40 -16.25 9.33
C GLY A 139 -2.52 -15.06 8.98
N ASN A 140 -1.70 -15.20 7.94
CA ASN A 140 -0.80 -14.14 7.46
C ASN A 140 -1.52 -12.85 7.04
N GLY A 141 -2.82 -12.93 6.73
CA GLY A 141 -3.67 -11.75 6.47
C GLY A 141 -3.75 -10.82 7.69
N ASN A 142 -3.91 -11.36 8.89
CA ASN A 142 -3.95 -10.58 10.13
C ASN A 142 -2.65 -9.82 10.38
N LEU A 143 -1.51 -10.50 10.15
CA LEU A 143 -0.19 -9.89 10.30
C LEU A 143 0.03 -8.78 9.27
N SER A 144 -0.37 -9.01 8.02
CA SER A 144 -0.26 -8.04 6.93
C SER A 144 -1.13 -6.80 7.18
N GLN A 145 -2.35 -6.99 7.71
CA GLN A 145 -3.22 -5.87 8.08
C GLN A 145 -2.65 -5.07 9.26
N MET A 146 -2.10 -5.75 10.27
CA MET A 146 -1.44 -5.07 11.38
C MET A 146 -0.25 -4.23 10.90
N TYR A 147 0.56 -4.79 10.02
CA TYR A 147 1.67 -4.10 9.37
C TYR A 147 1.21 -2.85 8.61
N ARG A 148 0.16 -2.97 7.78
CA ARG A 148 -0.42 -1.83 7.04
C ARG A 148 -0.95 -0.74 7.96
N LEU A 149 -1.61 -1.10 9.07
CA LEU A 149 -2.07 -0.12 10.05
C LEU A 149 -0.90 0.63 10.70
N ILE A 150 0.18 -0.07 11.07
CA ILE A 150 1.38 0.56 11.63
C ILE A 150 1.99 1.55 10.62
N LEU A 151 2.13 1.15 9.35
CA LEU A 151 2.60 2.06 8.30
C LEU A 151 1.69 3.29 8.14
N GLY A 152 0.38 3.11 8.21
CA GLY A 152 -0.61 4.19 8.22
C GLY A 152 -0.38 5.17 9.37
N LEU A 153 -0.12 4.68 10.59
CA LEU A 153 0.22 5.52 11.74
C LEU A 153 1.56 6.24 11.54
N MET A 154 2.58 5.57 10.99
CA MET A 154 3.88 6.20 10.70
C MET A 154 3.72 7.38 9.75
N ILE A 155 3.06 7.19 8.61
CA ILE A 155 2.90 8.27 7.63
C ILE A 155 1.97 9.39 8.13
N PHE A 156 0.95 9.06 8.91
CA PHE A 156 0.12 10.04 9.60
C PHE A 156 0.98 10.92 10.53
N SER A 157 1.83 10.30 11.34
CA SER A 157 2.70 11.02 12.29
C SER A 157 3.70 11.94 11.59
N VAL A 158 4.31 11.47 10.50
CA VAL A 158 5.24 12.24 9.65
C VAL A 158 4.51 13.43 9.03
N THR A 159 3.36 13.18 8.41
CA THR A 159 2.56 14.21 7.73
C THR A 159 2.11 15.28 8.72
N ALA A 160 1.58 14.88 9.87
CA ALA A 160 1.19 15.79 10.94
C ALA A 160 2.38 16.60 11.48
N ALA A 161 3.53 15.97 11.69
CA ALA A 161 4.74 16.64 12.15
C ALA A 161 5.24 17.68 11.13
N LEU A 162 5.25 17.37 9.83
CA LEU A 162 5.73 18.25 8.78
C LEU A 162 4.78 19.44 8.54
N ILE A 163 3.46 19.18 8.46
CA ILE A 163 2.46 20.24 8.26
C ILE A 163 2.45 21.19 9.46
N ARG A 164 2.55 20.68 10.70
CA ARG A 164 2.60 21.54 11.90
C ARG A 164 3.83 22.45 11.95
N ARG A 165 4.94 22.04 11.32
CA ARG A 165 6.17 22.84 11.26
C ARG A 165 6.10 23.94 10.22
N ARG A 166 5.45 23.67 9.09
CA ARG A 166 5.24 24.65 8.02
C ARG A 166 3.78 24.63 7.61
N PRO A 167 2.90 25.29 8.38
CA PRO A 167 1.48 25.35 8.06
C PRO A 167 1.29 26.10 6.75
N ASP A 168 1.07 25.34 5.67
CA ASP A 168 0.84 25.86 4.33
C ASP A 168 -0.34 25.09 3.71
N PRO A 169 -1.55 25.68 3.69
CA PRO A 169 -2.71 25.07 3.06
C PRO A 169 -2.50 24.78 1.57
N ALA A 170 -1.73 25.61 0.86
CA ALA A 170 -1.45 25.41 -0.56
C ALA A 170 -0.55 24.20 -0.79
N HIS A 171 0.36 23.92 0.14
CA HIS A 171 1.15 22.69 0.11
C HIS A 171 0.26 21.46 0.28
N VAL A 172 -0.65 21.45 1.26
CA VAL A 172 -1.57 20.33 1.48
C VAL A 172 -2.45 20.08 0.25
N LEU A 173 -3.00 21.15 -0.34
CA LEU A 173 -3.76 21.06 -1.59
C LEU A 173 -2.92 20.45 -2.71
N LYS A 174 -1.66 20.87 -2.85
CA LYS A 174 -0.74 20.32 -3.85
C LYS A 174 -0.49 18.83 -3.65
N LEU A 175 -0.31 18.36 -2.41
CA LEU A 175 -0.18 16.93 -2.10
C LEU A 175 -1.40 16.14 -2.61
N MET A 176 -2.60 16.64 -2.33
CA MET A 176 -3.85 16.01 -2.76
C MET A 176 -4.01 16.04 -4.28
N VAL A 177 -3.74 17.16 -4.94
CA VAL A 177 -3.83 17.29 -6.40
C VAL A 177 -2.87 16.31 -7.09
N VAL A 178 -1.64 16.19 -6.59
CA VAL A 178 -0.65 15.26 -7.16
C VAL A 178 -1.12 13.82 -7.03
N ALA A 179 -1.56 13.39 -5.84
CA ALA A 179 -2.06 12.03 -5.64
C ALA A 179 -3.28 11.73 -6.54
N THR A 180 -4.25 12.64 -6.59
CA THR A 180 -5.44 12.49 -7.43
C THR A 180 -5.09 12.43 -8.91
N THR A 181 -4.20 13.31 -9.39
CA THR A 181 -3.80 13.36 -10.80
C THR A 181 -3.10 12.08 -11.22
N VAL A 182 -2.17 11.58 -10.41
CA VAL A 182 -1.48 10.31 -10.71
C VAL A 182 -2.46 9.14 -10.65
N ASN A 183 -3.36 9.11 -9.67
CA ASN A 183 -4.38 8.06 -9.57
C ASN A 183 -5.31 8.02 -10.79
N VAL A 184 -5.82 9.17 -11.22
CA VAL A 184 -6.66 9.28 -12.42
C VAL A 184 -5.88 8.87 -13.68
N ALA A 185 -4.62 9.30 -13.79
CA ALA A 185 -3.77 8.92 -14.92
C ALA A 185 -3.55 7.40 -14.99
N LEU A 186 -3.28 6.75 -13.86
CA LEU A 186 -3.12 5.29 -13.79
C LEU A 186 -4.42 4.55 -14.11
N GLY A 187 -5.57 5.03 -13.61
CA GLY A 187 -6.87 4.46 -13.93
C GLY A 187 -7.21 4.57 -15.42
N LEU A 188 -6.94 5.72 -16.04
CA LEU A 188 -7.13 5.91 -17.48
C LEU A 188 -6.17 5.04 -18.29
N PHE A 189 -4.91 4.95 -17.87
CA PHE A 189 -3.92 4.10 -18.53
C PHE A 189 -4.30 2.62 -18.46
N ASP A 190 -4.89 2.14 -17.36
CA ASP A 190 -5.41 0.78 -17.22
C ASP A 190 -6.52 0.49 -18.25
N ILE A 191 -7.49 1.40 -18.39
CA ILE A 191 -8.56 1.27 -19.40
C ILE A 191 -7.99 1.26 -20.82
N LEU A 192 -7.14 2.24 -21.15
CA LEU A 192 -6.62 2.40 -22.51
C LEU A 192 -5.72 1.24 -22.90
N SER A 193 -4.88 0.75 -21.98
CA SER A 193 -4.02 -0.41 -22.22
C SER A 193 -4.84 -1.67 -22.46
N TYR A 194 -5.96 -1.84 -21.73
CA TYR A 194 -6.90 -2.93 -21.98
C TYR A 194 -7.57 -2.83 -23.35
N ALA A 195 -8.10 -1.66 -23.70
CA ALA A 195 -8.76 -1.44 -24.99
C ALA A 195 -7.82 -1.64 -26.19
N ALA A 196 -6.52 -1.38 -26.01
CA ALA A 196 -5.49 -1.59 -27.03
C ALA A 196 -4.89 -3.01 -27.06
N GLY A 197 -5.30 -3.91 -26.14
CA GLY A 197 -4.69 -5.25 -26.00
C GLY A 197 -3.26 -5.23 -25.46
N LEU A 198 -2.82 -4.11 -24.86
CA LEU A 198 -1.46 -3.87 -24.33
C LEU A 198 -1.42 -4.03 -22.80
N GLU A 199 -2.15 -4.99 -22.25
CA GLU A 199 -2.29 -5.20 -20.81
C GLU A 199 -0.94 -5.44 -20.10
N ALA A 200 0.03 -6.02 -20.80
CA ALA A 200 1.38 -6.26 -20.31
C ALA A 200 2.13 -4.98 -19.88
N LEU A 201 1.71 -3.80 -20.35
CA LEU A 201 2.29 -2.51 -19.89
C LEU A 201 1.91 -2.20 -18.43
N MET A 202 0.80 -2.75 -17.94
CA MET A 202 0.40 -2.58 -16.53
C MET A 202 1.14 -3.52 -15.58
N ASP A 203 1.72 -4.62 -16.08
CA ASP A 203 2.47 -5.57 -15.27
C ASP A 203 3.71 -4.92 -14.63
N THR A 204 4.31 -3.91 -15.28
CA THR A 204 5.40 -3.11 -14.70
C THR A 204 5.00 -2.36 -13.43
N PHE A 205 3.72 -2.02 -13.27
CA PHE A 205 3.19 -1.35 -12.08
C PHE A 205 2.55 -2.33 -11.08
N ARG A 206 2.36 -3.60 -11.46
CA ARG A 206 1.65 -4.64 -10.70
C ARG A 206 2.59 -5.80 -10.37
N THR A 207 3.67 -5.50 -9.66
CA THR A 207 4.74 -6.47 -9.35
C THR A 207 4.60 -7.14 -7.97
N ALA A 208 3.56 -6.80 -7.19
CA ALA A 208 3.33 -7.39 -5.87
C ALA A 208 2.81 -8.84 -5.94
N ASN A 209 3.28 -9.67 -5.00
CA ASN A 209 2.94 -11.09 -4.88
C ASN A 209 1.58 -11.37 -4.22
N TYR A 210 0.77 -10.34 -3.97
CA TYR A 210 -0.60 -10.51 -3.49
C TYR A 210 -1.50 -11.16 -4.57
N SER A 211 -2.61 -11.78 -4.16
CA SER A 211 -3.68 -12.13 -5.10
C SER A 211 -4.33 -10.84 -5.57
N MET A 212 -3.99 -10.41 -6.79
CA MET A 212 -4.61 -9.25 -7.39
C MET A 212 -5.89 -9.69 -8.09
N ALA A 213 -6.97 -8.97 -7.81
CA ALA A 213 -8.30 -9.19 -8.36
C ALA A 213 -8.40 -8.73 -9.84
N ILE A 214 -7.44 -9.11 -10.69
CA ILE A 214 -7.25 -8.58 -12.06
C ILE A 214 -8.28 -9.18 -13.04
N GLY A 215 -8.76 -10.39 -12.77
CA GLY A 215 -9.69 -11.14 -13.64
C GLY A 215 -11.16 -11.04 -13.26
N HIS A 216 -11.54 -10.16 -12.33
CA HIS A 216 -12.96 -10.01 -11.98
C HIS A 216 -13.68 -9.19 -13.03
N HIS A 217 -14.54 -9.87 -13.77
CA HIS A 217 -15.53 -9.25 -14.65
C HIS A 217 -16.84 -9.06 -13.86
N MET A 218 -17.41 -7.87 -13.94
CA MET A 218 -18.79 -7.62 -13.50
C MET A 218 -19.55 -7.04 -14.68
N ALA A 219 -20.70 -7.65 -15.01
CA ALA A 219 -21.54 -7.28 -16.16
C ALA A 219 -20.81 -7.26 -17.54
N GLY A 220 -19.83 -8.14 -17.76
CA GLY A 220 -19.20 -8.33 -19.08
C GLY A 220 -17.99 -7.43 -19.39
N MET A 221 -17.51 -6.62 -18.44
CA MET A 221 -16.31 -5.80 -18.60
C MET A 221 -15.30 -6.04 -17.47
N LYS A 222 -14.02 -5.76 -17.76
CA LYS A 222 -12.91 -5.80 -16.80
C LYS A 222 -13.08 -4.68 -15.77
N ARG A 223 -12.98 -5.02 -14.48
CA ARG A 223 -13.01 -4.02 -13.40
C ARG A 223 -11.71 -3.22 -13.39
N MET A 224 -11.81 -1.89 -13.28
CA MET A 224 -10.63 -1.02 -13.20
C MET A 224 -9.88 -1.27 -11.88
N VAL A 225 -8.61 -1.65 -11.98
CA VAL A 225 -7.73 -1.96 -10.84
C VAL A 225 -6.68 -0.87 -10.66
N GLY A 226 -6.27 -0.21 -11.76
CA GLY A 226 -5.27 0.86 -11.70
C GLY A 226 -3.94 0.38 -11.12
N GLY A 227 -3.31 1.21 -10.28
CA GLY A 227 -2.04 0.90 -9.60
C GLY A 227 -2.19 0.25 -8.23
N PHE A 228 -3.40 -0.11 -7.79
CA PHE A 228 -3.65 -0.80 -6.52
C PHE A 228 -3.93 -2.29 -6.73
N PRO A 229 -3.70 -3.15 -5.73
CA PRO A 229 -3.97 -4.59 -5.85
C PRO A 229 -5.47 -4.95 -5.78
N GLU A 230 -6.31 -3.97 -5.41
CA GLU A 230 -7.76 -4.12 -5.21
C GLU A 230 -8.52 -3.35 -6.30
N ALA A 231 -9.48 -4.01 -6.98
CA ALA A 231 -10.29 -3.39 -8.02
C ALA A 231 -11.21 -2.29 -7.45
N SER A 232 -11.29 -1.14 -8.11
CA SER A 232 -12.28 -0.11 -7.78
C SER A 232 -13.71 -0.62 -7.97
N ALA A 233 -14.66 -0.02 -7.24
CA ALA A 233 -16.09 -0.36 -7.32
C ALA A 233 -16.82 0.32 -8.49
N SER A 234 -16.12 1.11 -9.32
CA SER A 234 -16.74 1.87 -10.41
C SER A 234 -16.81 1.05 -11.69
N ASP A 235 -18.03 0.64 -12.04
CA ASP A 235 -18.40 0.08 -13.33
C ASP A 235 -18.71 1.21 -14.32
N ILE A 236 -18.25 1.11 -15.57
CA ILE A 236 -18.69 2.00 -16.66
C ILE A 236 -19.62 1.21 -17.56
N ILE A 237 -20.93 1.31 -17.35
CA ILE A 237 -21.95 0.68 -18.21
C ILE A 237 -21.80 1.26 -19.64
N PRO A 238 -21.49 0.46 -20.68
CA PRO A 238 -21.68 0.89 -22.05
C PRO A 238 -23.19 0.85 -22.27
N SER A 239 -23.80 2.00 -22.51
CA SER A 239 -25.12 2.04 -23.11
C SER A 239 -24.99 1.64 -24.58
N ALA A 240 -25.77 0.63 -24.97
CA ALA A 240 -26.04 0.08 -26.31
C ALA A 240 -25.19 -1.13 -26.73
#